data_AF-A0A011VT57-F1
#
_entry.id   AF-A0A011VT57-F1
#
_cell.length_a   1.000
_cell.length_b   1.000
_cell.length_c   1.000
_cell.angle_alpha   90.00
_cell.angle_beta   90.00
_cell.angle_gamma   90.00
#
_symmetry.space_group_name_H-M   'P 1'
#
loop_
_entity.id
_entity.type
_entity.pdbx_description
1 polymer ?
#
loop_
_entity_poly.entity_id
_entity_poly.type
_entity_poly.pdbx_seq_one_letter_code
_entity_poly.pdbx_strand_id
1 'polypeptide(L)'
;MNKLNILFMILLLPFIILIRIITPNKDRRGRKLTDTIERKYPKCKIIRIDMQYDNESSAASTADKAKNVKVAVVAIENNEERRILYLSYIDNNWHITKDETYNG
;
A
#
# COMPACT_ATOMS: atom_id res chain seq x y z
N MET A 1 -3.86 -37.00 25.10
CA MET A 1 -4.14 -36.29 23.83
C MET A 1 -4.73 -37.28 22.84
N ASN A 2 -5.99 -37.08 22.45
CA ASN A 2 -6.69 -38.00 21.55
C ASN A 2 -6.08 -37.92 20.15
N LYS A 3 -5.82 -39.07 19.51
CA LYS A 3 -5.29 -39.19 18.14
C LYS A 3 -6.09 -38.36 17.12
N LEU A 4 -7.37 -38.14 17.39
CA LEU A 4 -8.28 -37.29 16.61
C LEU A 4 -7.83 -35.82 16.55
N ASN A 5 -7.30 -35.27 17.65
CA ASN A 5 -6.88 -33.86 17.71
C ASN A 5 -5.61 -33.60 16.91
N ILE A 6 -4.73 -34.60 16.82
CA ILE A 6 -3.47 -34.51 16.04
C ILE A 6 -3.79 -34.55 14.55
N LEU A 7 -4.73 -35.39 14.13
CA LEU A 7 -5.17 -35.47 12.73
C LEU A 7 -5.80 -34.15 12.26
N PHE A 8 -6.60 -33.52 13.12
CA PHE A 8 -7.24 -32.23 12.82
C PHE A 8 -6.23 -31.08 12.68
N MET A 9 -5.17 -31.08 13.51
CA MET A 9 -4.06 -30.12 13.41
C MET A 9 -3.28 -30.25 12.09
N ILE A 10 -3.01 -31.48 11.63
CA ILE A 10 -2.31 -31.72 10.36
C ILE A 10 -3.18 -31.29 9.17
N LEU A 11 -4.50 -31.47 9.25
CA LEU A 11 -5.43 -31.09 8.18
C LEU A 11 -5.61 -29.57 8.05
N LEU A 12 -5.52 -28.83 9.16
CA LEU A 12 -5.67 -27.37 9.20
C LEU A 12 -4.41 -26.61 8.74
N LEU A 13 -3.23 -27.21 8.91
CA LEU A 13 -1.95 -26.60 8.55
C LEU A 13 -1.83 -26.15 7.07
N PRO A 14 -2.21 -26.97 6.06
CA PRO A 14 -2.17 -26.53 4.66
C PRO A 14 -3.18 -25.43 4.37
N PHE A 15 -4.34 -25.43 5.04
CA PHE A 15 -5.34 -24.36 4.90
C PHE A 15 -4.81 -23.00 5.36
N ILE A 16 -4.06 -22.96 6.47
CA ILE A 16 -3.43 -21.73 6.97
C ILE A 16 -2.39 -21.20 5.97
N ILE A 17 -1.60 -22.09 5.36
CA ILE A 17 -0.59 -21.73 4.35
C ILE A 17 -1.27 -21.20 3.08
N LEU A 18 -2.34 -21.85 2.62
CA LEU A 18 -3.10 -21.46 1.44
C LEU A 18 -3.74 -20.08 1.61
N ILE A 19 -4.32 -19.78 2.79
CA ILE A 19 -4.90 -18.47 3.11
C ILE A 19 -3.83 -17.36 3.02
N ARG A 20 -2.61 -17.60 3.52
CA ARG A 20 -1.52 -16.61 3.44
C ARG A 20 -1.07 -16.32 2.01
N ILE A 21 -1.09 -17.32 1.13
CA ILE A 21 -0.72 -17.15 -0.29
C ILE A 21 -1.78 -16.34 -1.05
N ILE A 22 -3.06 -16.46 -0.66
CA ILE A 22 -4.20 -15.83 -1.35
C ILE A 22 -4.52 -14.42 -0.84
N THR A 23 -4.04 -14.03 0.35
CA THR A 23 -4.21 -12.64 0.83
C THR A 23 -3.52 -11.64 -0.12
N PRO A 24 -4.26 -10.75 -0.78
CA PRO A 24 -3.74 -9.94 -1.87
C PRO A 24 -2.70 -8.92 -1.38
N ASN A 25 -1.71 -8.68 -2.24
CA ASN A 25 -0.58 -7.74 -2.16
C ASN A 25 -0.97 -6.25 -1.96
N LYS A 26 -2.25 -5.95 -1.68
CA LYS A 26 -2.84 -4.62 -1.57
C LYS A 26 -2.28 -3.85 -0.38
N ASP A 27 -2.11 -4.52 0.76
CA ASP A 27 -1.50 -3.92 1.95
C ASP A 27 -0.02 -3.59 1.74
N ARG A 28 0.68 -4.35 0.89
CA ARG A 28 2.11 -4.16 0.67
C ARG A 28 2.42 -2.86 -0.06
N ARG A 29 1.63 -2.49 -1.08
CA ARG A 29 1.87 -1.28 -1.86
C ARG A 29 1.52 -0.01 -1.08
N GLY A 30 0.41 -0.02 -0.34
CA GLY A 30 0.03 1.07 0.56
C GLY A 30 1.02 1.24 1.70
N ARG A 31 1.46 0.13 2.34
CA ARG A 31 2.49 0.18 3.37
C ARG A 31 3.82 0.72 2.84
N LYS A 32 4.27 0.25 1.67
CA LYS A 32 5.47 0.78 1.01
C LYS A 32 5.38 2.28 0.73
N LEU A 33 4.18 2.82 0.44
CA LEU A 33 4.00 4.26 0.21
C LEU A 33 4.31 5.03 1.50
N THR A 34 3.66 4.63 2.59
CA THR A 34 3.87 5.22 3.91
C THR A 34 5.32 5.08 4.35
N ASP A 35 5.93 3.90 4.18
CA ASP A 35 7.35 3.67 4.49
C ASP A 35 8.28 4.60 3.71
N THR A 36 8.01 4.83 2.41
CA THR A 36 8.79 5.77 1.59
C THR A 36 8.67 7.20 2.11
N ILE A 37 7.47 7.62 2.52
CA ILE A 37 7.21 8.96 3.05
C ILE A 37 7.88 9.15 4.42
N GLU A 38 7.69 8.20 5.34
CA GLU A 38 8.26 8.23 6.69
C GLU A 38 9.80 8.21 6.66
N ARG A 39 10.41 7.55 5.67
CA ARG A 39 11.86 7.56 5.48
C ARG A 39 12.39 8.97 5.16
N LYS A 40 11.65 9.77 4.39
CA LYS A 40 12.05 11.15 4.05
C LYS A 40 11.63 12.15 5.12
N TYR A 41 10.43 11.98 5.68
CA TYR A 41 9.83 12.84 6.68
C TYR A 41 9.47 12.05 7.93
N PRO A 42 10.46 11.79 8.81
CA PRO A 42 10.21 11.05 10.03
C PRO A 42 9.22 11.81 10.92
N LYS A 43 8.20 11.11 11.42
CA LYS A 43 7.11 11.66 12.27
C LYS A 43 6.14 12.62 11.57
N CYS A 44 6.12 12.68 10.24
CA CYS A 44 5.08 13.44 9.54
C CYS A 44 3.68 12.84 9.76
N LYS A 45 2.66 13.70 9.75
CA LYS A 45 1.26 13.28 9.75
C LYS A 45 0.74 13.29 8.32
N ILE A 46 0.30 12.14 7.83
CA ILE A 46 -0.36 12.05 6.53
C ILE A 46 -1.78 12.62 6.66
N ILE A 47 -2.10 13.67 5.89
CA ILE A 47 -3.41 14.31 5.88
C ILE A 47 -4.32 13.64 4.85
N ARG A 48 -3.82 13.41 3.63
CA ARG A 48 -4.60 12.88 2.51
C ARG A 48 -3.71 12.10 1.55
N ILE A 49 -4.23 11.00 1.04
CA ILE A 49 -3.61 10.21 -0.05
C ILE A 49 -4.63 10.10 -1.18
N ASP A 50 -4.28 10.63 -2.35
CA ASP A 50 -5.03 10.44 -3.59
C ASP A 50 -4.23 9.52 -4.51
N MET A 51 -4.69 8.28 -4.66
CA MET A 51 -4.08 7.33 -5.60
C MET A 51 -4.69 7.50 -6.99
N GLN A 52 -3.82 7.65 -7.98
CA GLN A 52 -4.18 7.70 -9.40
C GLN A 52 -3.78 6.39 -10.08
N TYR A 53 -4.70 5.90 -10.91
CA TYR A 53 -4.63 4.62 -11.59
C TYR A 53 -4.53 4.84 -13.09
N ASP A 54 -3.87 3.94 -13.82
CA ASP A 54 -3.85 4.02 -15.28
C ASP A 54 -5.26 3.94 -15.88
N ASN A 55 -5.54 4.83 -16.84
CA ASN A 55 -6.82 4.91 -17.56
C ASN A 55 -7.07 3.72 -18.52
N GLU A 56 -6.14 2.79 -18.70
CA GLU A 56 -6.33 1.63 -19.58
C GLU A 56 -7.31 0.59 -19.03
N SER A 57 -7.73 0.69 -17.76
CA SER A 57 -8.71 -0.21 -17.17
C SER A 57 -10.14 0.30 -17.38
N SER A 58 -10.61 0.28 -18.62
CA SER A 58 -12.04 0.34 -18.91
C SER A 58 -12.76 -0.85 -18.24
N ALA A 59 -13.69 -0.53 -17.34
CA ALA A 59 -14.80 -1.38 -16.87
C ALA A 59 -14.55 -2.74 -16.18
N ALA A 60 -13.33 -3.29 -16.09
CA ALA A 60 -13.12 -4.60 -15.44
C ALA A 60 -12.65 -4.47 -13.98
N SER A 61 -13.58 -4.68 -13.03
CA SER A 61 -13.32 -5.03 -11.62
C SER A 61 -12.49 -4.06 -10.75
N THR A 62 -13.04 -3.71 -9.58
CA THR A 62 -12.33 -3.04 -8.47
C THR A 62 -11.04 -3.76 -8.02
N ALA A 63 -10.89 -5.05 -8.37
CA ALA A 63 -9.69 -5.83 -8.10
C ALA A 63 -8.52 -5.52 -9.07
N ASP A 64 -8.78 -5.12 -10.31
CA ASP A 64 -7.73 -4.75 -11.27
C ASP A 64 -7.28 -3.31 -11.10
N LYS A 65 -8.17 -2.41 -10.64
CA LYS A 65 -7.78 -1.05 -10.21
C LYS A 65 -6.67 -1.11 -9.15
N ALA A 66 -6.76 -2.03 -8.18
CA ALA A 66 -5.72 -2.18 -7.15
C ALA A 66 -4.32 -2.58 -7.70
N LYS A 67 -4.24 -3.14 -8.92
CA LYS A 67 -2.98 -3.60 -9.51
C LYS A 67 -2.22 -2.47 -10.23
N ASN A 68 -2.92 -1.44 -10.70
CA ASN A 68 -2.37 -0.43 -11.62
C ASN A 68 -2.34 0.99 -11.05
N VAL A 69 -2.13 1.15 -9.74
CA VAL A 69 -1.74 2.45 -9.17
C VAL A 69 -0.35 2.81 -9.72
N LYS A 70 -0.27 3.88 -10.52
CA LYS A 70 1.01 4.42 -11.02
C LYS A 70 1.45 5.68 -10.29
N VAL A 71 0.51 6.49 -9.81
CA VAL A 71 0.82 7.78 -9.19
C VAL A 71 0.05 7.91 -7.88
N ALA A 72 0.65 8.57 -6.90
CA ALA A 72 -0.03 8.99 -5.67
C ALA A 72 0.32 10.45 -5.38
N VAL A 73 -0.67 11.23 -5.01
CA VAL A 73 -0.50 12.57 -4.46
C VAL A 73 -0.79 12.49 -2.98
N VAL A 74 0.18 12.87 -2.14
CA VAL A 74 0.07 12.73 -0.69
C VAL A 74 0.32 14.08 -0.04
N ALA A 75 -0.68 14.57 0.69
CA ALA A 75 -0.53 15.73 1.54
C ALA A 75 -0.06 15.29 2.93
N ILE A 76 1.05 15.86 3.39
CA ILE A 76 1.61 15.62 4.72
C ILE A 76 1.74 16.93 5.48
N GLU A 77 1.74 16.81 6.80
CA GLU A 77 2.12 17.86 7.75
C GLU A 77 3.40 17.41 8.44
N ASN A 78 4.44 18.22 8.36
CA ASN A 78 5.73 17.95 8.97
C ASN A 78 6.23 19.22 9.66
N ASN A 79 6.36 19.20 10.99
CA ASN A 79 6.79 20.36 11.78
C ASN A 79 6.02 21.64 11.42
N GLU A 80 4.69 21.58 11.42
CA GLU A 80 3.77 22.70 11.09
C GLU A 80 3.80 23.17 9.63
N GLU A 81 4.67 22.61 8.78
CA GLU A 81 4.65 22.83 7.33
C GLU A 81 3.74 21.81 6.64
N ARG A 82 2.83 22.29 5.79
CA ARG A 82 2.05 21.44 4.89
C ARG A 82 2.82 21.25 3.59
N ARG A 83 2.93 20.00 3.14
CA ARG A 83 3.63 19.64 1.91
C ARG A 83 2.78 18.71 1.07
N ILE A 84 2.89 18.84 -0.24
CA ILE A 84 2.29 17.94 -1.22
C ILE A 84 3.41 17.16 -1.89
N LEU A 85 3.36 15.84 -1.75
CA LEU A 85 4.28 14.89 -2.35
C LEU A 85 3.59 14.23 -3.54
N TYR A 86 4.26 14.24 -4.68
CA TYR A 86 3.87 13.46 -5.85
C TYR A 86 4.79 12.26 -5.91
N LEU A 87 4.21 11.07 -5.93
CA LEU A 87 4.94 9.82 -5.96
C LEU A 87 4.55 9.00 -7.19
N SER A 88 5.53 8.36 -7.81
CA SER A 88 5.31 7.41 -8.90
C SER A 88 5.73 6.01 -8.46
N TYR A 89 4.95 5.01 -8.86
CA TYR A 89 5.25 3.61 -8.61
C TYR A 89 6.03 3.03 -9.79
N ILE A 90 7.34 2.85 -9.63
CA ILE A 90 8.27 2.38 -10.66
C ILE A 90 9.11 1.25 -10.06
N ASP A 91 9.32 0.18 -10.82
CA ASP A 91 10.12 -0.98 -10.40
C ASP A 91 9.71 -1.54 -9.03
N ASN A 92 8.39 -1.65 -8.82
CA ASN A 92 7.79 -2.19 -7.61
C ASN A 92 8.06 -1.38 -6.32
N ASN A 93 8.47 -0.11 -6.45
CA ASN A 93 8.71 0.83 -5.34
C ASN A 93 8.11 2.22 -5.62
N TRP A 94 7.86 2.97 -4.54
CA TRP A 94 7.42 4.35 -4.62
C TRP A 94 8.59 5.31 -4.63
N HIS A 95 8.56 6.26 -5.57
CA HIS A 95 9.56 7.30 -5.73
C HIS A 95 8.89 8.65 -5.65
N ILE A 96 9.40 9.55 -4.80
CA ILE A 96 8.91 10.93 -4.71
C ILE A 96 9.46 11.67 -5.92
N THR A 97 8.60 12.01 -6.87
CA THR A 97 8.94 12.72 -8.10
C THR A 97 8.89 14.23 -7.92
N LYS A 98 8.04 14.72 -7.02
CA LYS A 98 7.90 16.14 -6.72
C LYS A 98 7.53 16.34 -5.25
N ASP A 99 8.06 17.41 -4.66
CA ASP A 99 7.89 17.77 -3.26
C ASP A 99 7.73 19.28 -3.16
N GLU A 100 6.52 19.72 -2.80
CA GLU A 100 6.17 21.13 -2.78
C GLU A 100 5.63 21.51 -1.42
N THR A 101 6.10 22.64 -0.88
CA THR A 101 5.46 23.27 0.27
C THR A 101 4.15 23.90 -0.21
N TYR A 102 3.06 23.56 0.47
CA TYR A 102 1.76 24.15 0.22
C TYR A 102 1.66 25.47 0.99
N ASN A 103 2.08 26.54 0.33
CA ASN A 103 1.77 27.90 0.77
C ASN A 103 0.36 28.20 0.24
N GLY A 104 -0.64 28.12 1.13
CA GLY A 104 -2.00 28.56 0.82
C GLY A 104 -2.05 30.02 0.42
#